data_AF-A0A432KH29-F1
#
_entry.id   AF-A0A432KH29-F1
#
_cell.length_a   1.000
_cell.length_b   1.000
_cell.length_c   1.000
_cell.angle_alpha   90.00
_cell.angle_beta   90.00
_cell.angle_gamma   90.00
#
_symmetry.space_group_name_H-M   'P 1'
#
loop_
_entity.id
_entity.type
_entity.pdbx_description
1 polymer ?
#
loop_
_entity_poly.entity_id
_entity_poly.type
_entity_poly.pdbx_seq_one_letter_code
_entity_poly.pdbx_strand_id
1 'polypeptide(L)'
;MIKLEETLIEAAEQALLEAKQFSNNPKNDDLYRNLNQFHAYVYLAHIEDSGLSEEATEKLLGLEKQCTEMMKTWMETLQQNSLSSERLLDSFIVNAITDDNASYEDIISAKNEEEAILEFKEKWGWRDTFRSVWAKPNI
;
A
#
# COMPACT_ATOMS: atom_id res chain seq x y z
N MET A 1 28.13 -25.67 5.82
CA MET A 1 27.32 -25.30 4.64
C MET A 1 25.86 -25.60 4.88
N ILE A 2 25.43 -26.86 5.08
CA ILE A 2 24.02 -27.28 5.28
C ILE A 2 23.16 -26.35 6.18
N LYS A 3 23.65 -25.96 7.36
CA LYS A 3 22.90 -25.07 8.27
C LYS A 3 22.58 -23.68 7.70
N LEU A 4 23.44 -23.14 6.83
CA LEU A 4 23.21 -21.82 6.23
C LEU A 4 22.13 -21.90 5.13
N GLU A 5 22.11 -23.01 4.38
CA GLU A 5 21.13 -23.26 3.32
C GLU A 5 19.72 -23.40 3.90
N GLU A 6 19.57 -24.23 4.93
CA GLU A 6 18.29 -24.43 5.63
C GLU A 6 17.77 -23.11 6.23
N THR A 7 18.66 -22.32 6.87
CA THR A 7 18.28 -21.04 7.47
C THR A 7 17.81 -20.02 6.43
N LEU A 8 18.45 -19.97 5.25
CA LEU A 8 18.07 -19.05 4.17
C LEU A 8 16.74 -19.45 3.51
N ILE A 9 16.52 -20.76 3.31
CA ILE A 9 15.27 -21.27 2.76
C ILE A 9 14.12 -21.01 3.72
N GLU A 10 14.28 -21.32 5.01
CA GLU A 10 13.25 -21.06 6.04
C GLU A 10 12.93 -19.56 6.14
N ALA A 11 13.94 -18.68 6.10
CA ALA A 11 13.74 -17.24 6.12
C ALA A 11 12.98 -16.74 4.87
N ALA A 12 13.29 -17.29 3.69
CA ALA A 12 12.59 -16.96 2.45
C ALA A 12 11.13 -17.47 2.45
N GLU A 13 10.89 -18.69 2.93
CA GLU A 13 9.55 -19.26 3.07
C GLU A 13 8.67 -18.44 4.04
N GLN A 14 9.24 -18.05 5.18
CA GLN A 14 8.54 -17.24 6.18
C GLN A 14 8.19 -15.85 5.64
N ALA A 15 9.13 -15.18 4.97
CA ALA A 15 8.87 -13.87 4.35
C ALA A 15 7.76 -13.95 3.28
N LEU A 16 7.74 -15.03 2.49
CA LEU A 16 6.70 -15.26 1.49
C LEU A 16 5.34 -15.57 2.13
N LEU A 17 5.32 -16.33 3.22
CA LEU A 17 4.10 -16.64 3.98
C LEU A 17 3.49 -15.37 4.59
N GLU A 18 4.32 -14.52 5.19
CA GLU A 18 3.90 -13.24 5.74
C GLU A 18 3.37 -12.31 4.64
N ALA A 19 4.06 -12.23 3.50
CA ALA A 19 3.57 -11.48 2.35
C ALA A 19 2.19 -11.98 1.85
N LYS A 20 1.95 -13.30 1.82
CA LYS A 20 0.63 -13.86 1.48
C LYS A 20 -0.49 -13.41 2.40
N GLN A 21 -0.23 -13.13 3.68
CA GLN A 21 -1.25 -12.65 4.61
C GLN A 21 -1.71 -11.22 4.29
N PHE A 22 -0.85 -10.42 3.67
CA PHE A 22 -1.12 -9.02 3.34
C PHE A 22 -1.59 -8.81 1.89
N SER A 23 -1.61 -9.86 1.06
CA SER A 23 -2.00 -9.75 -0.36
C SER A 23 -3.43 -9.24 -0.58
N ASN A 24 -4.31 -9.37 0.41
CA ASN A 24 -5.70 -8.89 0.36
C ASN A 24 -5.87 -7.44 0.81
N ASN A 25 -4.82 -6.78 1.32
CA ASN A 25 -4.87 -5.38 1.74
C ASN A 25 -3.81 -4.56 0.99
N PRO A 26 -4.15 -4.05 -0.21
CA PRO A 26 -3.19 -3.38 -1.09
C PRO A 26 -2.69 -2.03 -0.57
N LYS A 27 -3.29 -1.48 0.51
CA LYS A 27 -2.84 -0.25 1.18
C LYS A 27 -1.80 -0.50 2.28
N ASN A 28 -1.38 -1.75 2.49
CA ASN A 28 -0.41 -2.08 3.53
C ASN A 28 1.03 -2.08 2.97
N ASP A 29 1.83 -1.11 3.40
CA ASP A 29 3.27 -0.99 3.12
C ASP A 29 4.08 -2.22 3.56
N ASP A 30 3.53 -3.04 4.47
CA ASP A 30 4.14 -4.28 4.94
C ASP A 30 4.32 -5.32 3.82
N LEU A 31 3.45 -5.35 2.80
CA LEU A 31 3.58 -6.29 1.69
C LEU A 31 4.82 -5.98 0.84
N TYR A 32 5.02 -4.70 0.50
CA TYR A 32 6.19 -4.25 -0.25
C TYR A 32 7.49 -4.47 0.54
N ARG A 33 7.46 -4.22 1.85
CA ARG A 33 8.60 -4.49 2.74
C ARG A 33 8.97 -5.98 2.76
N ASN A 34 7.99 -6.86 2.93
CA ASN A 34 8.23 -8.30 3.03
C ASN A 34 8.69 -8.90 1.69
N LEU A 35 8.19 -8.40 0.56
CA LEU A 35 8.65 -8.79 -0.77
C LEU A 35 10.11 -8.35 -1.03
N ASN A 36 10.49 -7.14 -0.61
CA ASN A 36 11.89 -6.69 -0.70
C ASN A 36 12.82 -7.50 0.21
N GLN A 37 12.37 -7.90 1.40
CA GLN A 37 13.15 -8.81 2.27
C GLN A 37 13.33 -10.18 1.63
N PHE A 38 12.28 -10.75 1.03
CA PHE A 38 12.37 -11.99 0.28
C PHE A 38 13.40 -11.88 -0.86
N HIS A 39 13.34 -10.82 -1.68
CA HIS A 39 14.30 -10.58 -2.76
C HIS A 39 15.74 -10.43 -2.23
N ALA A 40 15.94 -9.81 -1.06
CA ALA A 40 17.25 -9.72 -0.43
C ALA A 40 17.79 -11.10 -0.03
N TYR A 41 16.95 -12.01 0.48
CA TYR A 41 17.37 -13.38 0.82
C TYR A 41 17.69 -14.22 -0.42
N VAL A 42 16.88 -14.13 -1.47
CA VAL A 42 17.15 -14.79 -2.75
C VAL A 42 18.43 -14.25 -3.38
N TYR A 43 18.63 -12.93 -3.37
CA TYR A 43 19.85 -12.31 -3.86
C TYR A 43 21.08 -12.73 -3.04
N LEU A 44 21.01 -12.77 -1.71
CA LEU A 44 22.08 -13.28 -0.85
C LEU A 44 22.40 -14.76 -1.12
N ALA A 45 21.42 -15.57 -1.52
CA ALA A 45 21.65 -16.94 -1.94
C ALA A 45 22.31 -17.03 -3.35
N HIS A 46 22.08 -16.04 -4.21
CA HIS A 46 22.62 -15.96 -5.58
C HIS A 46 23.97 -15.21 -5.69
N ILE A 47 24.35 -14.34 -4.73
CA ILE A 47 25.64 -13.65 -4.76
C ILE A 47 26.76 -14.65 -4.42
N GLU A 48 27.53 -14.94 -5.47
CA GLU A 48 28.93 -15.38 -5.54
C GLU A 48 29.36 -16.54 -4.60
N ASP A 49 29.48 -17.73 -5.21
CA ASP A 49 30.24 -18.89 -4.71
C ASP A 49 29.64 -19.59 -3.47
N SER A 50 28.30 -19.57 -3.35
CA SER A 50 27.56 -19.98 -2.14
C SER A 50 27.65 -21.46 -1.75
N GLY A 51 28.24 -22.33 -2.57
CA GLY A 51 28.33 -23.76 -2.29
C GLY A 51 26.98 -24.43 -2.06
N LEU A 52 25.90 -23.83 -2.58
CA LEU A 52 24.53 -24.32 -2.47
C LEU A 52 24.39 -25.62 -3.28
N SER A 53 23.68 -26.58 -2.69
CA SER A 53 23.26 -27.77 -3.42
C SER A 53 22.31 -27.43 -4.58
N GLU A 54 22.28 -28.31 -5.59
CA GLU A 54 21.36 -28.20 -6.73
C GLU A 54 19.89 -28.19 -6.24
N GLU A 55 19.56 -28.98 -5.21
CA GLU A 55 18.24 -29.01 -4.57
C GLU A 55 17.87 -27.66 -3.91
N ALA A 56 18.81 -27.04 -3.20
CA ALA A 56 18.57 -25.73 -2.58
C ALA A 56 18.36 -24.64 -3.63
N THR A 57 19.10 -24.72 -4.74
CA THR A 57 18.97 -23.81 -5.88
C THR A 57 17.60 -23.94 -6.54
N GLU A 58 17.14 -25.17 -6.82
CA GLU A 58 15.81 -25.41 -7.39
C GLU A 58 14.67 -24.91 -6.48
N LYS A 59 14.80 -25.10 -5.16
CA LYS A 59 13.80 -24.59 -4.20
C LYS A 59 13.72 -23.07 -4.22
N LEU A 60 14.86 -22.39 -4.21
CA LEU A 60 14.91 -20.91 -4.26
C LEU A 60 14.32 -20.35 -5.55
N LEU A 61 14.63 -20.97 -6.70
CA LEU A 61 14.01 -20.61 -7.99
C LEU A 61 12.49 -20.80 -7.97
N GLY A 62 12.01 -21.87 -7.35
CA GLY A 62 10.57 -22.13 -7.15
C GLY A 62 9.89 -21.06 -6.29
N LEU A 63 10.56 -20.59 -5.23
CA LEU A 63 10.07 -19.51 -4.38
C LEU A 63 10.10 -18.15 -5.11
N GLU A 64 11.14 -17.87 -5.89
CA GLU A 64 11.26 -16.65 -6.68
C GLU A 64 10.12 -16.51 -7.70
N LYS A 65 9.76 -17.63 -8.34
CA LYS A 65 8.61 -17.67 -9.26
C LYS A 65 7.30 -17.34 -8.54
N GLN A 66 7.07 -17.92 -7.36
CA GLN A 66 5.87 -17.61 -6.55
C GLN A 66 5.83 -16.14 -6.12
N CYS A 67 6.97 -15.58 -5.72
CA CYS A 67 7.08 -14.16 -5.37
C CYS A 67 6.74 -13.25 -6.57
N THR A 68 7.30 -13.57 -7.74
CA THR A 68 7.06 -12.82 -8.98
C THR A 68 5.59 -12.83 -9.38
N GLU A 69 4.93 -14.00 -9.33
CA GLU A 69 3.49 -14.13 -9.62
C GLU A 69 2.66 -13.30 -8.62
N MET A 70 2.99 -13.33 -7.33
CA MET A 70 2.29 -12.57 -6.30
C MET A 70 2.47 -11.05 -6.47
N MET A 71 3.69 -10.60 -6.78
CA MET A 71 3.98 -9.20 -7.09
C MET A 71 3.15 -8.72 -8.30
N LYS A 72 3.08 -9.55 -9.34
CA LYS A 72 2.27 -9.26 -10.53
C LYS A 72 0.78 -9.10 -10.18
N THR A 73 0.20 -10.04 -9.44
CA THR A 73 -1.20 -9.96 -8.99
C THR A 73 -1.46 -8.74 -8.11
N TRP A 74 -0.52 -8.39 -7.22
CA TRP A 74 -0.64 -7.19 -6.39
C TRP A 74 -0.58 -5.91 -7.23
N MET A 75 0.34 -5.81 -8.17
CA MET A 75 0.42 -4.68 -9.10
C MET A 75 -0.85 -4.55 -9.95
N GLU A 76 -1.40 -5.66 -10.46
CA GLU A 76 -2.68 -5.66 -11.18
C GLU A 76 -3.83 -5.19 -10.29
N THR A 77 -3.85 -5.61 -9.02
CA THR A 77 -4.85 -5.17 -8.02
C THR A 77 -4.70 -3.68 -7.70
N LEU A 78 -3.48 -3.19 -7.51
CA LEU A 78 -3.20 -1.76 -7.33
C LEU A 78 -3.64 -0.96 -8.55
N GLN A 79 -3.36 -1.43 -9.76
CA GLN A 79 -3.73 -0.77 -10.99
C GLN A 79 -5.27 -0.76 -11.19
N GLN A 80 -5.97 -1.83 -10.85
CA GLN A 80 -7.44 -1.84 -10.87
C GLN A 80 -8.04 -0.91 -9.80
N ASN A 81 -7.40 -0.82 -8.63
CA ASN A 81 -7.80 0.12 -7.58
C ASN A 81 -7.48 1.58 -7.95
N SER A 82 -6.39 1.84 -8.69
CA SER A 82 -6.06 3.17 -9.20
C SER A 82 -6.98 3.56 -10.36
N LEU A 83 -7.34 2.62 -11.25
CA LEU A 83 -8.30 2.83 -12.34
C LEU A 83 -9.74 3.04 -11.83
N SER A 84 -10.12 2.42 -10.71
CA SER A 84 -11.38 2.77 -10.02
C SER A 84 -11.30 4.08 -9.22
N SER A 85 -10.08 4.57 -8.96
CA SER A 85 -9.80 5.91 -8.42
C SER A 85 -9.66 6.99 -9.51
N GLU A 86 -9.54 6.61 -10.80
CA GLU A 86 -9.65 7.49 -11.98
C GLU A 86 -11.13 7.78 -12.35
N ARG A 87 -12.05 7.76 -11.39
CA ARG A 87 -13.18 8.68 -11.53
C ARG A 87 -12.58 10.06 -11.30
N LEU A 88 -12.48 10.89 -12.35
CA LEU A 88 -12.26 12.33 -12.23
C LEU A 88 -13.12 12.83 -11.07
N LEU A 89 -12.54 12.97 -9.89
CA LEU A 89 -13.26 13.47 -8.74
C LEU A 89 -13.52 14.94 -9.05
N ASP A 90 -14.78 15.32 -9.01
CA ASP A 90 -15.13 16.73 -9.06
C ASP A 90 -14.43 17.43 -7.88
N SER A 91 -14.15 18.72 -8.03
CA SER A 91 -13.64 19.52 -6.94
C SER A 91 -14.76 20.36 -6.36
N PHE A 92 -14.73 20.57 -5.05
CA PHE A 92 -15.73 21.31 -4.30
C PHE A 92 -15.04 22.39 -3.48
N ILE A 93 -15.59 23.59 -3.49
CA ILE A 93 -15.20 24.65 -2.56
C ILE A 93 -15.99 24.41 -1.27
N VAL A 94 -15.28 24.04 -0.21
CA VAL A 94 -15.84 23.85 1.13
C VAL A 94 -15.60 25.12 1.94
N ASN A 95 -16.69 25.68 2.46
CA ASN A 95 -16.65 26.80 3.39
C ASN A 95 -17.05 26.32 4.78
N ALA A 96 -16.35 26.77 5.80
CA ALA A 96 -16.66 26.45 7.18
C ALA A 96 -16.55 27.66 8.09
N ILE A 97 -17.40 27.68 9.13
CA ILE A 97 -17.33 28.64 10.21
C ILE A 97 -17.08 27.87 11.51
N THR A 98 -16.05 28.26 12.26
CA THR A 98 -15.75 27.68 13.57
C THR A 98 -16.70 28.18 14.64
N ASP A 99 -16.71 27.52 15.80
CA ASP A 99 -17.46 27.98 16.97
C ASP A 99 -17.03 29.41 17.40
N ASP A 100 -15.75 29.74 17.21
CA ASP A 100 -15.17 31.06 17.50
C ASP A 100 -15.40 32.11 16.39
N ASN A 101 -16.27 31.83 15.41
CA ASN A 101 -16.57 32.67 14.25
C ASN A 101 -15.39 32.89 13.26
N ALA A 102 -14.36 32.05 13.28
CA ALA A 102 -13.35 32.07 12.21
C ALA A 102 -13.89 31.40 10.95
N SER A 103 -13.53 31.91 9.77
CA SER A 103 -13.95 31.38 8.48
C SER A 103 -12.82 30.64 7.75
N TYR A 104 -13.15 29.49 7.17
CA TYR A 104 -12.27 28.69 6.32
C TYR A 104 -12.86 28.51 4.92
N GLU A 105 -12.00 28.49 3.92
CA GLU A 105 -12.30 28.03 2.57
C GLU A 105 -11.21 27.05 2.14
N ASP A 106 -11.59 25.90 1.61
CA ASP A 106 -10.67 24.90 1.09
C ASP A 106 -11.27 24.23 -0.16
N ILE A 107 -10.41 23.68 -1.01
CA ILE A 107 -10.82 22.93 -2.20
C ILE A 107 -10.58 21.45 -1.94
N ILE A 108 -11.66 20.66 -1.99
CA ILE A 108 -11.65 19.22 -1.70
C ILE A 108 -12.09 18.46 -2.96
N SER A 109 -11.31 17.46 -3.36
CA SER A 109 -11.69 16.52 -4.41
C SER A 109 -12.59 15.43 -3.84
N ALA A 110 -13.81 15.28 -4.36
CA ALA A 110 -14.79 14.30 -3.89
C ALA A 110 -15.77 13.93 -5.01
N LYS A 111 -16.65 12.93 -4.79
CA LYS A 111 -17.66 12.56 -5.81
C LYS A 111 -18.93 13.41 -5.71
N ASN A 112 -19.16 14.06 -4.57
CA ASN A 112 -20.31 14.91 -4.30
C ASN A 112 -20.02 15.86 -3.11
N GLU A 113 -20.94 16.79 -2.86
CA GLU A 113 -20.83 17.78 -1.79
C GLU A 113 -20.75 17.16 -0.38
N GLU A 114 -21.46 16.06 -0.13
CA GLU A 114 -21.49 15.41 1.19
C GLU A 114 -20.15 14.76 1.53
N GLU A 115 -19.55 14.06 0.56
CA GLU A 115 -18.22 13.47 0.69
C GLU A 115 -17.16 14.57 0.84
N ALA A 116 -17.28 15.69 0.12
CA ALA A 116 -16.38 16.84 0.30
C ALA A 116 -16.43 17.43 1.73
N ILE A 117 -17.62 17.52 2.33
CA ILE A 117 -17.78 18.00 3.72
C ILE A 117 -17.15 17.02 4.72
N LEU A 118 -17.30 15.70 4.49
CA LEU A 118 -16.71 14.67 5.35
C LEU A 118 -15.18 14.74 5.31
N GLU A 119 -14.60 14.72 4.11
CA GLU A 119 -13.15 14.84 3.89
C GLU A 119 -12.58 16.14 4.49
N PHE A 120 -13.30 17.28 4.33
CA PHE A 120 -12.91 18.53 4.98
C PHE A 120 -12.85 18.42 6.51
N LYS A 121 -13.86 17.80 7.12
CA LYS A 121 -13.92 17.62 8.58
C LYS A 121 -12.86 16.66 9.07
N GLU A 122 -12.52 15.61 8.33
CA GLU A 122 -11.41 14.73 8.67
C GLU A 122 -10.06 15.48 8.62
N LYS A 123 -9.87 16.31 7.58
CA LYS A 123 -8.65 17.11 7.39
C LYS A 123 -8.45 18.18 8.45
N TRP A 124 -9.51 18.87 8.88
CA TRP A 124 -9.41 20.06 9.74
C TRP A 124 -10.01 19.91 11.14
N GLY A 125 -10.79 18.85 11.40
CA GLY A 125 -11.51 18.66 12.66
C GLY A 125 -10.61 18.38 13.88
N TRP A 126 -9.34 18.04 13.68
CA TRP A 126 -8.36 17.98 14.76
C TRP A 126 -7.91 19.36 15.25
N ARG A 127 -8.08 20.39 14.41
CA ARG A 127 -7.63 21.76 14.69
C ARG A 127 -8.73 22.60 15.32
N ASP A 128 -9.93 22.54 14.74
CA ASP A 128 -11.05 23.40 15.10
C ASP A 128 -12.38 22.61 15.14
N THR A 129 -13.32 23.10 15.93
CA THR A 129 -14.72 22.69 15.89
C THR A 129 -15.53 23.63 15.00
N PHE A 130 -16.39 23.04 14.15
CA PHE A 130 -17.14 23.78 13.14
C PHE A 130 -18.63 23.80 13.45
N ARG A 131 -19.21 24.99 13.63
CA ARG A 131 -20.65 25.17 13.78
C ARG A 131 -21.42 25.04 12.47
N SER A 132 -20.76 25.33 11.35
CA SER A 132 -21.37 25.29 10.02
C SER A 132 -20.31 24.94 8.99
N VAL A 133 -20.63 24.01 8.10
CA VAL A 133 -19.80 23.58 6.98
C VAL A 133 -20.72 23.32 5.80
N TRP A 134 -20.38 23.85 4.63
CA TRP A 134 -21.10 23.57 3.39
C TRP A 134 -20.13 23.50 2.22
N ALA A 135 -20.51 22.74 1.20
CA ALA A 135 -19.75 22.58 -0.03
C ALA A 135 -20.56 23.10 -1.21
N LYS A 136 -19.87 23.51 -2.27
CA LYS A 136 -20.44 23.78 -3.58
C LYS A 136 -19.48 23.29 -4.67
N PRO A 137 -19.95 22.93 -5.86
CA PRO A 137 -19.06 22.52 -6.95
C PRO A 137 -18.10 23.64 -7.31
N ASN A 138 -16.85 23.29 -7.58
CA ASN A 138 -15.81 24.18 -8.08
C ASN A 138 -15.80 24.08 -9.62
N ILE A 139 -16.55 24.98 -10.26
CA ILE A 139 -16.79 25.01 -11.72
C ILE A 139 -15.90 26.07 -12.38
#